data_AF-A0A2S2E5G6-F1
#
_entry.id   AF-A0A2S2E5G6-F1
#
_cell.length_a   1.000
_cell.length_b   1.000
_cell.length_c   1.000
_cell.angle_alpha   90.00
_cell.angle_beta   90.00
_cell.angle_gamma   90.00
#
_symmetry.space_group_name_H-M   'P 1'
#
loop_
_entity.id
_entity.type
_entity.pdbx_description
1 polymer ?
#
loop_
_entity_poly.entity_id
_entity_poly.type
_entity_poly.pdbx_seq_one_letter_code
_entity_poly.pdbx_strand_id
1 'polypeptide(L)'
;MRGSNSRKTDIDELMGRVGARHRDTVTPSEGGRYQNNCTDFNFCIEPTDTERMLAEIHQMRLPDVWRDILESIGPYNFLTVWRLLSLEVEAKGELRVYVPAFSKFEKLQRNLLIKGLEQDGLRPAEIRNQVSEVTGEDVSLKTIQRVLQ
;
A
#
# COMPACT_ATOMS: atom_id res chain seq x y z
N MET A 1 -60.69 34.02 35.34
CA MET A 1 -60.28 32.70 34.81
C MET A 1 -59.68 32.90 33.42
N ARG A 2 -58.39 32.56 33.26
CA ARG A 2 -57.42 32.77 32.14
C ARG A 2 -56.15 33.28 32.84
N GLY A 3 -54.95 32.74 32.72
CA GLY A 3 -54.36 31.79 31.79
C GLY A 3 -52.92 32.28 31.56
N SER A 4 -51.95 31.49 32.00
CA SER A 4 -50.57 31.37 31.46
C SER A 4 -49.47 32.41 31.77
N ASN A 5 -48.29 31.80 31.96
CA ASN A 5 -46.93 32.20 31.57
C ASN A 5 -46.01 32.94 32.55
N SER A 6 -45.32 32.10 33.34
CA SER A 6 -43.86 31.91 33.39
C SER A 6 -42.96 33.02 32.86
N ARG A 7 -42.16 33.54 33.80
CA ARG A 7 -40.95 34.36 33.64
C ARG A 7 -39.80 33.56 33.03
N LYS A 8 -38.95 34.26 32.27
CA LYS A 8 -37.46 34.33 32.37
C LYS A 8 -36.93 34.96 31.08
N THR A 9 -36.62 36.25 31.06
CA THR A 9 -35.28 36.86 31.28
C THR A 9 -34.20 36.32 30.36
N ASP A 10 -33.86 37.17 29.38
CA ASP A 10 -32.58 37.25 28.68
C ASP A 10 -31.39 37.16 29.65
N ILE A 11 -30.31 36.55 29.17
CA ILE A 11 -28.94 37.10 29.07
C ILE A 11 -28.06 35.90 28.71
N ASP A 12 -27.74 35.83 27.43
CA ASP A 12 -26.63 35.05 26.91
C ASP A 12 -25.30 35.67 27.38
N GLU A 13 -24.27 34.83 27.46
CA GLU A 13 -22.85 35.20 27.34
C GLU A 13 -22.12 35.79 28.56
N LEU A 14 -21.50 34.92 29.37
CA LEU A 14 -20.05 35.05 29.66
C LEU A 14 -19.48 33.76 30.29
N MET A 15 -18.47 33.22 29.61
CA MET A 15 -17.40 32.37 30.13
C MET A 15 -17.66 30.87 30.37
N GLY A 16 -17.05 30.07 29.49
CA GLY A 16 -16.26 28.91 29.91
C GLY A 16 -17.01 27.60 30.13
N ARG A 17 -17.36 26.91 29.04
CA ARG A 17 -17.70 25.48 29.08
C ARG A 17 -17.02 24.73 27.94
N VAL A 18 -15.80 24.25 28.17
CA VAL A 18 -15.22 23.16 27.37
C VAL A 18 -15.70 21.86 27.98
N GLY A 19 -16.76 21.29 27.41
CA GLY A 19 -17.28 19.99 27.86
C GLY A 19 -18.77 19.84 27.67
N ALA A 20 -19.18 19.26 26.55
CA ALA A 20 -20.45 18.54 26.45
C ALA A 20 -20.39 17.54 25.28
N ARG A 21 -20.14 16.29 25.68
CA ARG A 21 -20.49 14.99 25.08
C ARG A 21 -21.46 15.09 23.90
N HIS A 22 -21.03 14.57 22.76
CA HIS A 22 -21.93 14.27 21.67
C HIS A 22 -22.84 13.10 22.07
N ARG A 23 -24.15 13.33 21.92
CA ARG A 23 -25.23 12.38 22.23
C ARG A 23 -25.20 11.16 21.31
N ASP A 24 -25.75 10.09 21.87
CA ASP A 24 -26.10 8.82 21.25
C ASP A 24 -26.64 8.98 19.82
N THR A 25 -25.79 8.66 18.87
CA THR A 25 -26.19 8.19 17.55
C THR A 25 -25.94 6.69 17.55
N VAL A 26 -27.01 5.93 17.32
CA VAL A 26 -27.04 4.49 17.07
C VAL A 26 -25.76 4.05 16.36
N THR A 27 -24.94 3.26 17.06
CA THR A 27 -23.80 2.54 16.47
C THR A 27 -24.30 1.66 15.33
N PRO A 28 -23.85 1.86 14.09
CA PRO A 28 -23.76 0.73 13.18
C PRO A 28 -22.77 -0.25 13.81
N SER A 29 -23.25 -1.45 14.10
CA SER A 29 -22.45 -2.59 14.50
C SER A 29 -21.61 -3.08 13.31
N GLU A 30 -20.74 -2.25 12.76
CA GLU A 30 -19.72 -2.66 11.80
C GLU A 30 -18.44 -1.91 12.12
N GLY A 31 -17.71 -2.47 13.10
CA GLY A 31 -16.32 -2.10 13.35
C GLY A 31 -15.53 -2.19 12.05
N GLY A 32 -14.70 -1.17 11.82
CA GLY A 32 -13.87 -1.02 10.63
C GLY A 32 -13.19 -2.33 10.27
N ARG A 33 -13.67 -2.94 9.18
CA ARG A 33 -12.96 -4.02 8.53
C ARG A 33 -11.74 -3.35 7.92
N TYR A 34 -10.58 -3.50 8.56
CA TYR A 34 -9.32 -3.36 7.85
C TYR A 34 -9.46 -4.24 6.61
N GLN A 35 -9.36 -3.63 5.43
CA GLN A 35 -9.29 -4.37 4.19
C GLN A 35 -8.15 -5.37 4.36
N ASN A 36 -8.50 -6.63 4.55
CA ASN A 36 -7.55 -7.73 4.40
C ASN A 36 -7.34 -7.87 2.89
N ASN A 37 -6.61 -6.92 2.30
CA ASN A 37 -5.99 -7.09 1.00
C ASN A 37 -4.80 -8.03 1.24
N CYS A 38 -5.09 -9.28 1.62
CA CYS A 38 -4.16 -10.37 1.46
C CYS A 38 -4.03 -10.53 -0.05
N THR A 39 -2.98 -9.95 -0.63
CA THR A 39 -2.57 -10.34 -1.98
C THR A 39 -2.13 -11.79 -1.86
N ASP A 40 -3.04 -12.68 -2.22
CA ASP A 40 -2.85 -14.12 -2.19
C ASP A 40 -1.90 -14.49 -3.35
N PHE A 41 -0.60 -14.27 -3.15
CA PHE A 41 0.45 -14.64 -4.10
C PHE A 41 0.86 -16.10 -3.88
N ASN A 42 -0.11 -16.99 -3.85
CA ASN A 42 0.14 -18.42 -3.93
C ASN A 42 0.36 -18.79 -5.41
N PHE A 43 1.56 -18.50 -5.90
CA PHE A 43 2.04 -19.06 -7.16
C PHE A 43 2.73 -20.39 -6.86
N CYS A 44 2.29 -21.48 -7.50
CA CYS A 44 3.14 -22.65 -7.67
C CYS A 44 4.32 -22.21 -8.52
N ILE A 45 5.47 -21.96 -7.88
CA ILE A 45 6.66 -21.45 -8.57
C ILE A 45 7.28 -22.61 -9.34
N GLU A 46 7.15 -22.59 -10.66
CA GLU A 46 7.89 -23.51 -11.53
C GLU A 46 9.38 -23.13 -11.51
N PRO A 47 10.32 -24.07 -11.76
CA PRO A 47 11.76 -23.79 -11.73
C PRO A 47 12.16 -22.60 -12.63
N THR A 48 11.49 -22.42 -13.77
CA THR A 48 11.66 -21.29 -14.71
C THR A 48 11.29 -19.93 -14.11
N ASP A 49 10.35 -19.88 -13.18
CA ASP A 49 9.94 -18.64 -12.52
C ASP A 49 10.98 -18.19 -11.49
N THR A 50 11.71 -19.13 -10.89
CA THR A 50 12.78 -18.86 -9.91
C THR A 50 13.96 -18.16 -10.58
N GLU A 51 14.41 -18.65 -11.74
CA GLU A 51 15.54 -18.06 -12.48
C GLU A 51 15.21 -16.65 -12.99
N ARG A 52 13.98 -16.47 -13.51
CA ARG A 52 13.48 -15.16 -13.91
C ARG A 52 13.44 -14.19 -12.73
N MET A 53 12.90 -14.61 -11.60
CA MET A 53 12.81 -13.79 -10.38
C MET A 53 14.20 -13.39 -9.86
N LEU A 54 15.17 -14.32 -9.89
CA LEU A 54 16.56 -14.01 -9.57
C LEU A 54 17.13 -12.93 -10.49
N ALA A 55 16.97 -13.11 -11.81
CA ALA A 55 17.46 -12.14 -12.79
C ALA A 55 16.85 -10.74 -12.58
N GLU A 56 15.57 -10.66 -12.23
CA GLU A 56 14.89 -9.40 -11.91
C GLU A 56 15.46 -8.75 -10.64
N ILE A 57 15.68 -9.51 -9.56
CA ILE A 57 16.26 -8.99 -8.31
C ILE A 57 17.69 -8.49 -8.53
N HIS A 58 18.50 -9.19 -9.34
CA HIS A 58 19.86 -8.75 -9.67
C HIS A 58 19.90 -7.39 -10.41
N GLN A 59 18.89 -7.06 -11.22
CA GLN A 59 18.79 -5.76 -11.90
C GLN A 59 18.69 -4.59 -10.91
N MET A 60 18.20 -4.83 -9.69
CA MET A 60 18.01 -3.80 -8.68
C MET A 60 19.30 -3.30 -8.03
N ARG A 61 20.44 -3.96 -8.28
CA ARG A 61 21.77 -3.60 -7.73
C ARG A 61 21.73 -3.40 -6.20
N LEU A 62 21.13 -4.35 -5.49
CA LEU A 62 21.10 -4.35 -4.03
C LEU A 62 22.52 -4.46 -3.45
N PRO A 63 22.79 -3.98 -2.22
CA PRO A 63 24.10 -4.14 -1.59
C PRO A 63 24.55 -5.61 -1.53
N ASP A 64 25.87 -5.88 -1.50
CA ASP A 64 26.45 -7.23 -1.50
C ASP A 64 25.80 -8.17 -0.48
N VAL A 65 25.65 -7.72 0.77
CA VAL A 65 25.03 -8.52 1.83
C VAL A 65 23.61 -9.00 1.48
N TRP A 66 22.83 -8.22 0.73
CA TRP A 66 21.50 -8.62 0.30
C TRP A 66 21.57 -9.65 -0.84
N ARG A 67 22.60 -9.59 -1.70
CA ARG A 67 22.84 -10.64 -2.70
C ARG A 67 23.27 -11.94 -2.04
N ASP A 68 24.14 -11.89 -1.05
CA ASP A 68 24.56 -13.07 -0.30
C ASP A 68 23.36 -13.75 0.39
N ILE A 69 22.47 -12.95 1.00
CA ILE A 69 21.23 -13.48 1.60
C ILE A 69 20.34 -14.11 0.52
N LEU A 70 20.14 -13.42 -0.62
CA LEU A 70 19.35 -13.94 -1.75
C LEU A 70 19.84 -15.31 -2.21
N GLU A 71 21.15 -15.45 -2.44
CA GLU A 71 21.78 -16.70 -2.87
C GLU A 71 21.67 -17.79 -1.80
N SER A 72 21.73 -17.42 -0.52
CA SER A 72 21.65 -18.36 0.59
C SER A 72 20.25 -18.92 0.84
N ILE A 73 19.19 -18.13 0.67
CA ILE A 73 17.82 -18.53 1.05
C ILE A 73 16.86 -18.69 -0.13
N GLY A 74 17.32 -18.32 -1.33
CA GLY A 74 16.52 -18.32 -2.55
C GLY A 74 15.61 -17.10 -2.68
N PRO A 75 15.10 -16.81 -3.90
CA PRO A 75 14.41 -15.56 -4.22
C PRO A 75 13.07 -15.40 -3.51
N TYR A 76 12.29 -16.47 -3.36
CA TYR A 76 10.98 -16.38 -2.69
C TYR A 76 11.09 -16.02 -1.20
N ASN A 77 11.95 -16.74 -0.48
CA ASN A 77 12.19 -16.47 0.94
C ASN A 77 12.82 -15.10 1.13
N PHE A 78 13.73 -14.72 0.24
CA PHE A 78 14.34 -13.40 0.21
C PHE A 78 13.30 -12.28 0.11
N LEU A 79 12.38 -12.34 -0.85
CA LEU A 79 11.33 -11.32 -1.01
C LEU A 79 10.41 -11.26 0.21
N THR A 80 10.07 -12.42 0.79
CA THR A 80 9.27 -12.49 2.01
C THR A 80 9.96 -11.77 3.18
N VAL A 81 11.23 -12.11 3.43
CA VAL A 81 12.02 -11.48 4.51
C VAL A 81 12.21 -9.99 4.27
N TRP A 82 12.53 -9.62 3.04
CA TRP A 82 12.76 -8.23 2.67
C TRP A 82 11.49 -7.39 2.87
N ARG A 83 10.32 -7.88 2.45
CA ARG A 83 9.03 -7.22 2.68
C ARG A 83 8.78 -6.99 4.16
N LEU A 84 8.96 -8.03 4.99
CA LEU A 84 8.76 -7.94 6.44
C LEU A 84 9.69 -6.90 7.09
N LEU A 85 10.96 -6.91 6.72
CA LEU A 85 11.93 -5.95 7.25
C LEU A 85 11.65 -4.50 6.79
N SER A 86 11.20 -4.32 5.54
CA SER A 86 10.82 -2.99 5.03
C SER A 86 9.62 -2.42 5.81
N LEU A 87 8.60 -3.24 6.07
CA LEU A 87 7.43 -2.83 6.86
C LEU A 87 7.82 -2.46 8.29
N GLU A 88 8.74 -3.20 8.89
CA GLU A 88 9.24 -2.92 10.23
C GLU A 88 10.00 -1.58 10.29
N VAL A 89 10.80 -1.27 9.27
CA VAL A 89 11.46 0.03 9.14
C VAL A 89 10.43 1.15 9.00
N GLU A 90 9.41 0.98 8.16
CA GLU A 90 8.34 1.96 8.00
C GLU A 90 7.57 2.21 9.30
N ALA A 91 7.33 1.15 10.09
CA ALA A 91 6.60 1.24 11.34
C ALA A 91 7.42 1.86 12.50
N LYS A 92 8.72 1.58 12.57
CA LYS A 92 9.58 1.94 13.71
C LYS A 92 10.64 2.99 13.41
N GLY A 93 10.73 3.46 12.17
CA GLY A 93 11.67 4.47 11.72
C GLY A 93 12.92 3.87 11.08
N GLU A 94 13.73 3.11 11.84
CA GLU A 94 14.98 2.54 11.34
C GLU A 94 15.40 1.25 12.07
N LEU A 95 16.08 0.36 11.35
CA LEU A 95 16.78 -0.81 11.92
C LEU A 95 18.29 -0.54 11.98
N ARG A 96 19.00 -1.27 12.86
CA ARG A 96 20.47 -1.19 12.95
C ARG A 96 21.19 -1.60 11.68
N VAL A 97 20.50 -2.33 10.81
CA VAL A 97 20.99 -2.73 9.50
C VAL A 97 20.23 -1.94 8.44
N TYR A 98 20.93 -1.54 7.38
CA TYR A 98 20.30 -0.89 6.25
C TYR A 98 19.37 -1.87 5.51
N VAL A 99 18.09 -1.51 5.44
CA VAL A 99 17.08 -2.23 4.66
C VAL A 99 16.65 -1.34 3.49
N PRO A 100 16.88 -1.76 2.23
CA PRO A 100 16.33 -1.07 1.08
C PRO A 100 14.79 -1.06 1.16
N ALA A 101 14.14 0.03 0.75
CA ALA A 101 12.69 0.07 0.69
C ALA A 101 12.15 -0.98 -0.31
N PHE A 102 11.15 -1.75 0.13
CA PHE A 102 10.50 -2.77 -0.71
C PHE A 102 9.77 -2.17 -1.92
N SER A 103 9.35 -0.90 -1.83
CA SER A 103 8.78 -0.13 -2.94
C SER A 103 9.66 -0.05 -4.19
N LYS A 104 10.98 -0.29 -4.06
CA LYS A 104 11.87 -0.44 -5.21
C LYS A 104 11.52 -1.68 -6.03
N PHE A 105 11.20 -2.79 -5.38
CA PHE A 105 10.86 -4.05 -6.03
C PHE A 105 9.46 -3.96 -6.65
N GLU A 106 8.49 -3.38 -5.94
CA GLU A 106 7.15 -3.12 -6.47
C GLU A 106 7.20 -2.25 -7.74
N LYS A 107 8.03 -1.21 -7.73
CA LYS A 107 8.26 -0.37 -8.90
C LYS A 107 8.88 -1.13 -10.08
N LEU A 108 9.82 -2.06 -9.82
CA LEU A 108 10.39 -2.91 -10.87
C LEU A 108 9.31 -3.81 -11.47
N GLN A 109 8.55 -4.51 -10.62
CA GLN A 109 7.48 -5.41 -11.04
C GLN A 109 6.40 -4.68 -11.86
N ARG A 110 5.97 -3.50 -11.41
CA ARG A 110 5.05 -2.65 -12.16
C ARG A 110 5.61 -2.28 -13.53
N ASN A 111 6.88 -1.90 -13.62
CA ASN A 111 7.49 -1.52 -14.90
C ASN A 111 7.60 -2.73 -15.85
N LEU A 112 7.91 -3.91 -15.34
CA LEU A 112 7.92 -5.16 -16.12
C LEU A 112 6.53 -5.53 -16.60
N LEU A 113 5.51 -5.38 -15.74
CA LEU A 113 4.11 -5.58 -16.12
C LEU A 113 3.68 -4.62 -17.24
N ILE A 114 3.99 -3.33 -17.11
CA ILE A 114 3.69 -2.32 -18.15
C ILE A 114 4.31 -2.73 -19.49
N LYS A 115 5.57 -3.19 -19.49
CA LYS A 115 6.27 -3.63 -20.70
C LYS A 115 5.69 -4.92 -21.28
N GLY A 116 5.31 -5.87 -20.44
CA GLY A 116 4.64 -7.10 -20.88
C GLY A 116 3.30 -6.79 -21.57
N LEU A 117 2.48 -5.93 -20.95
CA LEU A 117 1.19 -5.54 -21.52
C LEU A 117 1.32 -4.77 -22.84
N GLU A 118 2.37 -3.95 -22.99
CA GLU A 118 2.67 -3.31 -24.28
C GLU A 118 3.05 -4.34 -25.35
N GLN A 119 3.87 -5.34 -25.01
CA GLN A 119 4.25 -6.42 -25.91
C GLN A 119 3.03 -7.25 -26.36
N ASP A 120 2.03 -7.37 -25.49
CA ASP A 120 0.74 -7.99 -25.79
C ASP A 120 -0.18 -7.10 -26.67
N GLY A 121 0.26 -5.88 -27.01
CA GLY A 121 -0.41 -4.97 -27.93
C GLY A 121 -1.43 -4.03 -27.28
N LEU A 122 -1.46 -3.93 -25.95
CA LEU A 122 -2.39 -3.04 -25.26
C LEU A 122 -1.98 -1.57 -25.42
N ARG A 123 -2.99 -0.70 -25.54
CA ARG A 123 -2.78 0.75 -25.60
C ARG A 123 -2.52 1.30 -24.20
N PRO A 124 -1.84 2.47 -24.05
CA PRO A 124 -1.52 3.04 -22.73
C PRO A 124 -2.70 3.23 -21.78
N ALA A 125 -3.90 3.48 -22.28
CA ALA A 125 -5.11 3.58 -21.46
C ALA A 125 -5.59 2.22 -20.94
N GLU A 126 -5.46 1.16 -21.73
CA GLU A 126 -5.80 -0.22 -21.35
C GLU A 126 -4.76 -0.75 -20.35
N ILE A 127 -3.47 -0.48 -20.59
CA ILE A 127 -2.38 -0.77 -19.66
C ILE A 127 -2.64 -0.15 -18.29
N ARG A 128 -3.10 1.11 -18.24
CA ARG A 128 -3.43 1.77 -16.96
C ARG A 128 -4.49 1.00 -16.18
N ASN A 129 -5.57 0.63 -16.84
CA ASN A 129 -6.68 -0.08 -16.19
C ASN A 129 -6.19 -1.44 -15.67
N GLN A 130 -5.45 -2.18 -16.50
CA GLN A 130 -4.94 -3.50 -16.14
C GLN A 130 -3.93 -3.44 -14.98
N VAL A 131 -3.00 -2.48 -15.01
CA VAL A 131 -2.03 -2.30 -13.92
C VAL A 131 -2.76 -1.95 -12.62
N SER A 132 -3.74 -1.04 -12.66
CA SER A 132 -4.52 -0.69 -11.48
C SER A 132 -5.34 -1.86 -10.93
N GLU A 133 -5.85 -2.74 -11.78
CA GLU A 133 -6.60 -3.92 -11.37
C GLU A 133 -5.68 -4.96 -10.69
N VAL A 134 -4.50 -5.20 -11.27
CA VAL A 134 -3.56 -6.22 -10.78
C VAL A 134 -2.82 -5.77 -9.53
N THR A 135 -2.37 -4.52 -9.47
CA THR A 135 -1.51 -4.03 -8.37
C THR A 135 -2.29 -3.22 -7.33
N GLY A 136 -3.51 -2.78 -7.63
CA GLY A 136 -4.27 -1.85 -6.79
C GLY A 136 -3.71 -0.42 -6.78
N GLU A 137 -2.71 -0.10 -7.63
CA GLU A 137 -2.09 1.23 -7.69
C GLU A 137 -2.66 2.07 -8.85
N ASP A 138 -3.05 3.32 -8.59
CA ASP A 138 -3.40 4.26 -9.68
C ASP A 138 -2.13 4.85 -10.31
N VAL A 139 -1.80 4.39 -11.51
CA VAL A 139 -0.63 4.83 -12.27
C VAL A 139 -1.06 5.85 -13.31
N SER A 140 -0.43 7.02 -13.31
CA SER A 140 -0.73 8.05 -14.31
C SER A 140 -0.28 7.66 -15.72
N LEU A 141 -1.02 8.09 -16.75
CA LEU A 141 -0.66 7.84 -18.16
C LEU A 141 0.74 8.35 -18.51
N LYS A 142 1.15 9.48 -17.93
CA LYS A 142 2.51 10.03 -18.08
C LYS A 142 3.58 9.07 -17.55
N THR A 143 3.29 8.36 -16.46
CA THR A 143 4.21 7.37 -15.89
C THR A 143 4.36 6.17 -16.81
N ILE A 144 3.26 5.67 -17.36
CA ILE A 144 3.25 4.57 -18.34
C ILE A 144 4.07 4.97 -19.56
N GLN A 145 3.79 6.13 -20.16
CA GLN A 145 4.53 6.64 -21.31
C GLN A 145 6.04 6.72 -21.04
N ARG A 146 6.45 7.16 -19.85
CA ARG A 146 7.87 7.23 -19.48
C ARG A 146 8.52 5.85 -19.33
N VAL A 147 7.76 4.81 -18.98
CA VAL A 147 8.28 3.44 -18.84
C VAL A 147 8.46 2.77 -20.21
N LEU A 148 7.65 3.17 -21.20
CA LEU A 148 7.67 2.65 -22.57
C LEU A 148 8.66 3.38 -23.50
N GLN A 149 9.23 4.51 -23.06
CA GLN A 149 10.31 5.22 -23.75
C GLN A 149 11.68 4.59 -23.46
#